data_AF-A0A1H2B4J0-F1
#
_entry.id   AF-A0A1H2B4J0-F1
#
_cell.length_a   1.000
_cell.length_b   1.000
_cell.length_c   1.000
_cell.angle_alpha   90.00
_cell.angle_beta   90.00
_cell.angle_gamma   90.00
#
_symmetry.space_group_name_H-M   'P 1'
#
loop_
_entity.id
_entity.type
_entity.pdbx_description
1 polymer ?
#
loop_
_entity_poly.entity_id
_entity_poly.type
_entity_poly.pdbx_seq_one_letter_code
_entity_poly.pdbx_strand_id
1 'polypeptide(L)'
;MTTNQSIAHSALTSGLRGFLSDQSLYALCREQLNDVCYLIDQCCQRIQSSGISSDLSSMCIKATMHEETIFQYASTDHRARLAHWVRQYSGCHAASDREAHAAYIMACAVKALGILSDWMREADQKVWSYVSKHPTDWPWSFYCNFVETQIDPRERIEALEQYVLHLEPITSLPCLIDDELTPTADRAIKNAIRKKGGVVSGIGRAQDMTTRDAAITKQALHYLASGMSHRDITSKVHSWLEQEVAKPPAQRPEWIALETEKALSRKSVEAILKRNFVV
;
A
#
# COMPACT_ATOMS: atom_id res chain seq x y z
N MET A 1 23.63 -31.78 1.08
CA MET A 1 23.37 -30.87 2.22
C MET A 1 22.59 -29.61 1.84
N THR A 2 22.40 -29.30 0.55
CA THR A 2 21.72 -28.11 0.02
C THR A 2 20.19 -28.10 0.18
N THR A 3 19.53 -29.26 0.20
CA THR A 3 18.07 -29.37 0.26
C THR A 3 17.49 -28.94 1.62
N ASN A 4 18.07 -29.39 2.74
CA ASN A 4 17.53 -29.11 4.08
C ASN A 4 17.64 -27.63 4.51
N GLN A 5 18.63 -26.90 3.99
CA GLN A 5 18.82 -25.47 4.30
C GLN A 5 17.89 -24.57 3.47
N SER A 6 17.68 -24.89 2.18
CA SER A 6 16.64 -24.23 1.37
C SER A 6 15.24 -24.40 1.99
N ILE A 7 14.96 -25.59 2.55
CA ILE A 7 13.71 -25.87 3.28
C ILE A 7 13.58 -25.01 4.55
N ALA A 8 14.66 -24.78 5.29
CA ALA A 8 14.64 -23.96 6.51
C ALA A 8 14.36 -22.46 6.24
N HIS A 9 14.87 -21.92 5.13
CA HIS A 9 14.62 -20.52 4.73
C HIS A 9 13.21 -20.31 4.22
N SER A 10 12.76 -21.23 3.36
CA SER A 10 11.36 -21.30 2.97
C SER A 10 10.45 -21.42 4.19
N ALA A 11 10.89 -22.09 5.26
CA ALA A 11 10.12 -22.20 6.51
C ALA A 11 10.11 -20.90 7.33
N LEU A 12 11.19 -20.11 7.35
CA LEU A 12 11.26 -18.84 8.09
C LEU A 12 10.33 -17.78 7.47
N THR A 13 10.44 -17.54 6.16
CA THR A 13 9.53 -16.61 5.47
C THR A 13 8.14 -17.18 5.30
N SER A 14 7.96 -18.51 5.25
CA SER A 14 6.62 -19.12 5.38
C SER A 14 5.99 -18.85 6.75
N GLY A 15 6.77 -18.92 7.83
CA GLY A 15 6.31 -18.59 9.18
C GLY A 15 5.95 -17.11 9.31
N LEU A 16 6.79 -16.23 8.77
CA LEU A 16 6.52 -14.79 8.71
C LEU A 16 5.27 -14.47 7.87
N ARG A 17 5.12 -15.10 6.70
CA ARG A 17 3.92 -14.95 5.86
C ARG A 17 2.67 -15.47 6.57
N GLY A 18 2.78 -16.58 7.30
CA GLY A 18 1.70 -17.09 8.15
C GLY A 18 1.27 -16.07 9.19
N PHE A 19 2.22 -15.56 9.98
CA PHE A 19 1.97 -14.53 10.98
C PHE A 19 1.36 -13.25 10.38
N LEU A 20 1.85 -12.79 9.22
CA LEU A 20 1.31 -11.62 8.54
C LEU A 20 -0.08 -11.89 7.95
N SER A 21 -0.37 -13.12 7.53
CA SER A 21 -1.66 -13.51 6.96
C SER A 21 -2.80 -13.54 7.96
N ASP A 22 -2.47 -13.61 9.25
CA ASP A 22 -3.43 -13.49 10.36
C ASP A 22 -3.83 -12.03 10.64
N GLN A 23 -3.23 -11.04 9.94
CA GLN A 23 -3.66 -9.65 10.03
C GLN A 23 -4.83 -9.36 9.09
N SER A 24 -5.82 -8.61 9.57
CA SER A 24 -7.07 -8.34 8.86
C SER A 24 -6.88 -7.61 7.52
N LEU A 25 -5.84 -6.78 7.43
CA LEU A 25 -5.51 -5.98 6.24
C LEU A 25 -4.48 -6.66 5.32
N TYR A 26 -4.08 -7.91 5.60
CA TYR A 26 -3.08 -8.64 4.81
C TYR A 26 -3.37 -8.64 3.30
N ALA A 27 -4.63 -8.83 2.92
CA ALA A 27 -5.05 -8.88 1.52
C ALA A 27 -4.69 -7.58 0.75
N LEU A 28 -4.66 -6.44 1.43
CA LEU A 28 -4.31 -5.15 0.84
C LEU A 28 -2.81 -5.01 0.55
N CYS A 29 -1.96 -5.66 1.33
CA CYS A 29 -0.49 -5.55 1.25
C CYS A 29 0.19 -6.81 0.73
N ARG A 30 -0.55 -7.90 0.49
CA ARG A 30 -0.04 -9.22 0.10
C ARG A 30 1.02 -9.18 -1.00
N GLU A 31 0.82 -8.38 -2.04
CA GLU A 31 1.78 -8.28 -3.15
C GLU A 31 3.11 -7.69 -2.66
N GLN A 32 3.07 -6.58 -1.94
CA GLN A 32 4.26 -5.93 -1.39
C GLN A 32 4.97 -6.82 -0.36
N LEU A 33 4.22 -7.47 0.53
CA LEU A 33 4.76 -8.39 1.52
C LEU A 33 5.46 -9.58 0.86
N ASN A 34 4.89 -10.12 -0.23
CA ASN A 34 5.51 -11.20 -0.99
C ASN A 34 6.81 -10.76 -1.65
N ASP A 35 6.85 -9.55 -2.21
CA ASP A 35 8.05 -8.98 -2.85
C ASP A 35 9.21 -8.83 -1.85
N VAL A 36 8.98 -8.27 -0.65
CA VAL A 36 10.03 -8.14 0.37
C VAL A 36 10.40 -9.45 1.04
N CYS A 37 9.45 -10.37 1.26
CA CYS A 37 9.79 -11.71 1.75
C CYS A 37 10.74 -12.42 0.78
N TYR A 38 10.49 -12.29 -0.53
CA TYR A 38 11.38 -12.85 -1.54
C TYR A 38 12.77 -12.20 -1.51
N LEU A 39 12.88 -10.88 -1.35
CA LEU A 39 14.19 -10.21 -1.16
C LEU A 39 14.93 -10.75 0.06
N ILE A 40 14.23 -10.92 1.20
CA ILE A 40 14.80 -11.47 2.43
C ILE A 40 15.31 -12.90 2.19
N ASP A 41 14.52 -13.75 1.53
CA ASP A 41 14.93 -15.13 1.19
C ASP A 41 16.22 -15.15 0.36
N GLN A 42 16.35 -14.27 -0.63
CA GLN A 42 17.56 -14.19 -1.46
C GLN A 42 18.77 -13.70 -0.65
N CYS A 43 18.58 -12.73 0.25
CA CYS A 43 19.66 -12.25 1.12
C CYS A 43 20.13 -13.35 2.09
N CYS A 44 19.20 -14.09 2.69
CA CYS A 44 19.52 -15.23 3.55
C CYS A 44 20.42 -16.27 2.85
N GLN A 45 20.15 -16.57 1.58
CA GLN A 45 20.97 -17.50 0.79
C GLN A 45 22.41 -16.99 0.60
N ARG A 46 22.59 -15.69 0.37
CA ARG A 46 23.91 -15.07 0.19
C ARG A 46 24.74 -15.06 1.47
N ILE A 47 24.10 -14.80 2.61
CA ILE A 47 24.78 -14.70 3.90
C ILE A 47 25.26 -16.07 4.40
N GLN A 48 24.57 -17.17 4.06
CA GLN A 48 24.93 -18.51 4.56
C GLN A 48 25.94 -19.28 3.71
N SER A 49 26.36 -18.73 2.57
CA SER A 49 27.30 -19.40 1.64
C SER A 49 28.70 -19.66 2.24
N SER A 50 29.00 -19.08 3.41
CA SER A 50 30.30 -19.09 4.09
C SER A 50 30.32 -19.77 5.47
N GLY A 51 29.17 -20.26 5.97
CA GLY A 51 29.00 -20.82 7.32
C GLY A 51 28.56 -19.77 8.35
N ILE A 52 27.46 -20.02 9.04
CA ILE A 52 26.87 -19.06 9.99
C ILE A 52 27.69 -19.05 11.29
N SER A 53 28.58 -18.08 11.43
CA SER A 53 29.00 -17.66 12.77
C SER A 53 27.86 -16.85 13.43
N SER A 54 27.78 -16.83 14.76
CA SER A 54 26.88 -15.95 15.53
C SER A 54 26.97 -14.48 15.10
N ASP A 55 28.10 -14.11 14.52
CA ASP A 55 28.41 -12.75 14.08
C ASP A 55 27.55 -12.35 12.87
N LEU A 56 27.22 -13.28 11.95
CA LEU A 56 26.42 -12.95 10.76
C LEU A 56 24.94 -12.64 11.09
N SER A 57 24.36 -13.30 12.08
CA SER A 57 23.02 -12.95 12.58
C SER A 57 23.03 -11.59 13.28
N SER A 58 24.08 -11.31 14.07
CA SER A 58 24.31 -10.01 14.70
C SER A 58 24.47 -8.90 13.65
N MET A 59 25.12 -9.19 12.52
CA MET A 59 25.28 -8.26 11.40
C MET A 59 23.94 -7.83 10.82
N CYS A 60 23.04 -8.75 10.52
CA CYS A 60 21.74 -8.42 9.92
C CYS A 60 20.89 -7.56 10.85
N ILE A 61 20.89 -7.88 12.15
CA ILE A 61 20.17 -7.10 13.17
C ILE A 61 20.75 -5.67 13.24
N LYS A 62 22.06 -5.53 13.38
CA LYS A 62 22.70 -4.22 13.50
C LYS A 62 22.62 -3.39 12.22
N ALA A 63 22.74 -4.04 11.05
CA ALA A 63 22.52 -3.38 9.77
C ALA A 63 21.09 -2.82 9.68
N THR A 64 20.10 -3.55 10.18
CA THR A 64 18.70 -3.07 10.26
C THR A 64 18.53 -1.92 11.25
N MET A 65 19.19 -1.97 12.40
CA MET A 65 19.14 -0.89 13.40
C MET A 65 19.79 0.40 12.89
N HIS A 66 20.88 0.30 12.13
CA HIS A 66 21.67 1.42 11.63
C HIS A 66 21.46 1.72 10.13
N GLU A 67 20.39 1.19 9.52
CA GLU A 67 20.15 1.24 8.07
C GLU A 67 20.27 2.66 7.51
N GLU A 68 19.53 3.62 8.07
CA GLU A 68 19.54 5.02 7.62
C GLU A 68 20.93 5.67 7.77
N THR A 69 21.63 5.39 8.86
CA THR A 69 22.99 5.92 9.06
C THR A 69 23.97 5.33 8.05
N ILE A 70 23.88 4.02 7.80
CA ILE A 70 24.67 3.34 6.77
C ILE A 70 24.38 3.96 5.39
N PHE A 71 23.11 4.23 5.07
CA PHE A 71 22.72 4.90 3.83
C PHE A 71 23.36 6.29 3.68
N GLN A 72 23.27 7.14 4.70
CA GLN A 72 23.81 8.50 4.67
C GLN A 72 25.33 8.52 4.38
N TYR A 73 26.08 7.58 4.97
CA TYR A 73 27.52 7.48 4.70
C TYR A 73 27.86 6.75 3.40
N ALA A 74 27.02 5.82 2.93
CA ALA A 74 27.24 5.09 1.68
C ALA A 74 26.85 5.92 0.44
N SER A 75 25.92 6.87 0.58
CA SER A 75 25.40 7.72 -0.50
C SER A 75 26.34 8.88 -0.89
N THR A 76 27.32 9.21 -0.05
CA THR A 76 28.21 10.37 -0.24
C THR A 76 29.54 10.05 -0.93
N ASP A 77 29.83 8.78 -1.25
CA ASP A 77 31.19 8.35 -1.63
C ASP A 77 31.22 7.13 -2.59
N HIS A 78 32.41 6.81 -3.12
CA HIS A 78 32.70 5.80 -4.14
C HIS A 78 32.10 4.39 -3.91
N ARG A 79 31.92 3.63 -5.00
CA ARG A 79 31.26 2.30 -5.14
C ARG A 79 31.65 1.19 -4.14
N ALA A 80 32.65 1.36 -3.27
CA ALA A 80 33.17 0.32 -2.37
C ALA A 80 32.84 0.50 -0.87
N ARG A 81 32.16 1.57 -0.45
CA ARG A 81 32.02 1.88 1.00
C ARG A 81 30.81 1.25 1.70
N LEU A 82 29.80 0.75 0.99
CA LEU A 82 28.64 0.14 1.66
C LEU A 82 29.06 -1.04 2.54
N ALA A 83 29.82 -1.98 1.99
CA ALA A 83 30.35 -3.10 2.77
C ALA A 83 31.19 -2.65 3.97
N HIS A 84 32.02 -1.61 3.80
CA HIS A 84 32.78 -1.03 4.90
C HIS A 84 31.89 -0.52 6.03
N TRP A 85 30.86 0.29 5.72
CA TRP A 85 29.96 0.84 6.73
C TRP A 85 29.11 -0.23 7.41
N VAL A 86 28.61 -1.21 6.65
CA VAL A 86 27.91 -2.36 7.23
C VAL A 86 28.81 -3.09 8.23
N ARG A 87 30.07 -3.39 7.89
CA ARG A 87 31.03 -4.01 8.82
C ARG A 87 31.28 -3.13 10.05
N GLN A 88 31.44 -1.82 9.85
CA GLN A 88 31.73 -0.88 10.92
C GLN A 88 30.58 -0.79 11.95
N TYR A 89 29.34 -0.68 11.48
CA TYR A 89 28.17 -0.59 12.35
C TYR A 89 27.73 -1.95 12.93
N SER A 90 28.03 -3.06 12.24
CA SER A 90 27.78 -4.40 12.77
C SER A 90 28.86 -4.89 13.74
N GLY A 91 30.10 -4.45 13.56
CA GLY A 91 31.29 -5.06 14.18
C GLY A 91 31.74 -6.36 13.51
N CYS A 92 31.14 -6.74 12.38
CA CYS A 92 31.43 -7.99 11.67
C CYS A 92 32.50 -7.77 10.59
N HIS A 93 33.72 -7.43 11.00
CA HIS A 93 34.81 -7.06 10.08
C HIS A 93 35.24 -8.18 9.10
N ALA A 94 34.95 -9.44 9.43
CA ALA A 94 35.28 -10.59 8.59
C ALA A 94 34.28 -10.86 7.45
N ALA A 95 33.11 -10.21 7.45
CA ALA A 95 32.11 -10.39 6.40
C ALA A 95 32.68 -9.97 5.03
N SER A 96 32.40 -10.71 3.98
CA SER A 96 32.71 -10.33 2.59
C SER A 96 31.84 -9.17 2.13
N ASP A 97 32.23 -8.52 1.02
CA ASP A 97 31.43 -7.42 0.45
C ASP A 97 30.03 -7.92 0.05
N ARG A 98 29.94 -9.14 -0.49
CA ARG A 98 28.67 -9.77 -0.86
C ARG A 98 27.75 -9.99 0.34
N GLU A 99 28.28 -10.46 1.46
CA GLU A 99 27.50 -10.66 2.69
C GLU A 99 27.06 -9.33 3.30
N ALA A 100 27.95 -8.34 3.29
CA ALA A 100 27.65 -7.01 3.80
C ALA A 100 26.58 -6.30 2.96
N HIS A 101 26.66 -6.40 1.62
CA HIS A 101 25.61 -5.90 0.73
C HIS A 101 24.29 -6.63 0.95
N ALA A 102 24.31 -7.96 1.05
CA ALA A 102 23.10 -8.75 1.33
C ALA A 102 22.46 -8.38 2.68
N ALA A 103 23.26 -8.12 3.71
CA ALA A 103 22.76 -7.69 5.02
C ALA A 103 22.09 -6.31 4.96
N TYR A 104 22.64 -5.39 4.17
CA TYR A 104 22.03 -4.08 3.97
C TYR A 104 20.75 -4.13 3.13
N ILE A 105 20.73 -4.92 2.05
CA ILE A 105 19.52 -5.14 1.26
C ILE A 105 18.43 -5.80 2.12
N MET A 106 18.80 -6.76 2.97
CA MET A 106 17.88 -7.35 3.95
C MET A 106 17.35 -6.31 4.93
N ALA A 107 18.21 -5.43 5.46
CA ALA A 107 17.80 -4.34 6.34
C ALA A 107 16.73 -3.44 5.70
N CYS A 108 16.95 -3.03 4.45
CA CYS A 108 15.99 -2.26 3.65
C CYS A 108 14.64 -3.00 3.52
N ALA A 109 14.68 -4.29 3.15
CA ALA A 109 13.48 -5.12 3.00
C ALA A 109 12.73 -5.34 4.32
N VAL A 110 13.45 -5.53 5.43
CA VAL A 110 12.86 -5.70 6.77
C VAL A 110 12.21 -4.39 7.25
N LYS A 111 12.84 -3.23 7.01
CA LYS A 111 12.24 -1.92 7.31
C LYS A 111 10.95 -1.71 6.51
N ALA A 112 10.98 -1.98 5.20
CA ALA A 112 9.80 -1.89 4.35
C ALA A 112 8.67 -2.84 4.79
N LEU A 113 8.99 -4.08 5.18
CA LEU A 113 8.04 -5.02 5.76
C LEU A 113 7.45 -4.51 7.09
N GLY A 114 8.31 -3.94 7.95
CA GLY A 114 7.93 -3.34 9.23
C GLY A 114 6.87 -2.25 9.06
N ILE A 115 7.08 -1.30 8.15
CA ILE A 115 6.11 -0.24 7.85
C ILE A 115 4.73 -0.81 7.50
N LEU A 116 4.66 -1.79 6.61
CA LEU A 116 3.38 -2.37 6.22
C LEU A 116 2.73 -3.16 7.36
N SER A 117 3.52 -3.91 8.13
CA SER A 117 3.01 -4.66 9.28
C SER A 117 2.50 -3.73 10.39
N ASP A 118 3.20 -2.63 10.65
CA ASP A 118 2.83 -1.67 11.67
C ASP A 118 1.57 -0.91 11.24
N TRP A 119 1.50 -0.47 9.98
CA TRP A 119 0.30 0.13 9.42
C TRP A 119 -0.92 -0.80 9.51
N MET A 120 -0.80 -2.07 9.10
CA MET A 120 -1.91 -3.02 9.17
C MET A 120 -2.43 -3.20 10.60
N ARG A 121 -1.51 -3.31 11.57
CA ARG A 121 -1.85 -3.46 12.99
C ARG A 121 -2.48 -2.20 13.58
N GLU A 122 -1.90 -1.02 13.31
CA GLU A 122 -2.38 0.26 13.83
C GLU A 122 -3.73 0.65 13.23
N ALA A 123 -3.92 0.44 11.93
CA ALA A 123 -5.18 0.70 11.25
C ALA A 123 -6.31 -0.19 11.82
N ASP A 124 -6.05 -1.49 12.03
CA ASP A 124 -7.02 -2.38 12.70
C ASP A 124 -7.36 -1.86 14.10
N GLN A 125 -6.35 -1.56 14.93
CA GLN A 125 -6.56 -1.02 16.28
C GLN A 125 -7.38 0.27 16.29
N LYS A 126 -7.16 1.19 15.35
CA LYS A 126 -7.92 2.44 15.21
C LYS A 126 -9.40 2.18 14.91
N VAL A 127 -9.73 1.18 14.08
CA VAL A 127 -11.13 0.83 13.78
C VAL A 127 -11.89 0.45 15.05
N TRP A 128 -11.21 -0.17 16.01
CA TRP A 128 -11.84 -0.65 17.24
C TRP A 128 -11.66 0.24 18.46
N SER A 129 -10.93 1.36 18.36
CA SER A 129 -10.64 2.21 19.52
C SER A 129 -11.88 2.79 20.21
N TYR A 130 -13.02 2.81 19.51
CA TYR A 130 -14.30 3.32 20.02
C TYR A 130 -15.31 2.21 20.35
N VAL A 131 -14.92 0.94 20.24
CA VAL A 131 -15.81 -0.21 20.42
C VAL A 131 -15.53 -0.88 21.76
N SER A 132 -16.52 -0.88 22.66
CA SER A 132 -16.37 -1.43 24.01
C SER A 132 -16.34 -2.95 24.08
N LYS A 133 -16.78 -3.65 23.03
CA LYS A 133 -16.73 -5.12 22.90
C LYS A 133 -16.35 -5.50 21.48
N HIS A 134 -15.17 -6.06 21.30
CA HIS A 134 -14.78 -6.67 20.02
C HIS A 134 -15.72 -7.83 19.69
N PRO A 135 -16.22 -7.91 18.45
CA PRO A 135 -17.02 -9.05 18.02
C PRO A 135 -16.14 -10.32 17.99
N THR A 136 -16.50 -11.31 18.79
CA THR A 136 -15.75 -12.59 18.90
C THR A 136 -16.34 -13.71 18.05
N ASP A 137 -17.53 -13.50 17.49
CA ASP A 137 -18.34 -14.48 16.75
C ASP A 137 -18.38 -14.22 15.23
N TRP A 138 -17.69 -13.18 14.76
CA TRP A 138 -17.68 -12.83 13.34
C TRP A 138 -16.82 -13.82 12.53
N PRO A 139 -17.31 -14.29 11.36
CA PRO A 139 -16.46 -14.97 10.40
C PRO A 139 -15.26 -14.08 10.02
N TRP A 140 -14.06 -14.65 9.96
CA TRP A 140 -12.83 -13.90 9.69
C TRP A 140 -12.92 -13.04 8.41
N SER A 141 -13.51 -13.59 7.34
CA SER A 141 -13.71 -12.85 6.09
C SER A 141 -14.62 -11.63 6.24
N PHE A 142 -15.63 -11.71 7.11
CA PHE A 142 -16.51 -10.59 7.41
C PHE A 142 -15.78 -9.53 8.26
N TYR A 143 -15.00 -9.97 9.25
CA TYR A 143 -14.13 -9.08 10.03
C TYR A 143 -13.17 -8.29 9.14
N CYS A 144 -12.41 -8.97 8.27
CA CYS A 144 -11.46 -8.31 7.37
C CYS A 144 -12.14 -7.31 6.44
N ASN A 145 -13.27 -7.68 5.85
CA ASN A 145 -14.02 -6.80 4.96
C ASN A 145 -14.54 -5.56 5.72
N PHE A 146 -15.06 -5.75 6.94
CA PHE A 146 -15.48 -4.64 7.77
C PHE A 146 -14.31 -3.68 8.04
N VAL A 147 -13.17 -4.17 8.56
CA VAL A 147 -11.99 -3.34 8.83
C VAL A 147 -11.54 -2.60 7.56
N GLU A 148 -11.45 -3.30 6.43
CA GLU A 148 -11.08 -2.69 5.14
C GLU A 148 -12.03 -1.56 4.71
N THR A 149 -13.31 -1.59 5.05
CA THR A 149 -14.24 -0.48 4.74
C THR A 149 -14.08 0.73 5.67
N GLN A 150 -13.46 0.57 6.83
CA GLN A 150 -13.32 1.62 7.84
C GLN A 150 -11.99 2.37 7.75
N ILE A 151 -10.97 1.80 7.11
CA ILE A 151 -9.65 2.46 7.01
C ILE A 151 -9.70 3.72 6.13
N ASP A 152 -8.92 4.74 6.49
CA ASP A 152 -8.65 5.86 5.59
C ASP A 152 -7.70 5.40 4.47
N PRO A 153 -8.12 5.44 3.19
CA PRO A 153 -7.24 5.09 2.07
C PRO A 153 -5.97 5.94 1.98
N ARG A 154 -5.92 7.13 2.60
CA ARG A 154 -4.74 7.99 2.65
C ARG A 154 -3.63 7.42 3.54
N GLU A 155 -3.97 6.81 4.67
CA GLU A 155 -2.98 6.15 5.54
C GLU A 155 -2.29 5.00 4.79
N ARG A 156 -3.02 4.29 3.93
CA ARG A 156 -2.44 3.26 3.07
C ARG A 156 -1.49 3.84 2.02
N ILE A 157 -1.83 4.99 1.44
CA ILE A 157 -0.98 5.69 0.48
C ILE A 157 0.36 6.03 1.14
N GLU A 158 0.33 6.59 2.35
CA GLU A 158 1.52 6.92 3.12
C GLU A 158 2.36 5.68 3.45
N ALA A 159 1.73 4.60 3.91
CA ALA A 159 2.43 3.34 4.17
C ALA A 159 3.14 2.77 2.92
N LEU A 160 2.51 2.89 1.74
CA LEU A 160 3.13 2.49 0.47
C LEU A 160 4.29 3.42 0.06
N GLU A 161 4.22 4.71 0.39
CA GLU A 161 5.31 5.66 0.14
C GLU A 161 6.51 5.39 1.04
N GLN A 162 6.28 5.16 2.33
CA GLN A 162 7.34 4.78 3.28
C GLN A 162 7.95 3.41 2.94
N TYR A 163 7.14 2.44 2.49
CA TYR A 163 7.62 1.17 1.95
C TYR A 163 8.60 1.38 0.79
N VAL A 164 8.25 2.25 -0.17
CA VAL A 164 9.13 2.57 -1.31
C VAL A 164 10.40 3.26 -0.85
N LEU A 165 10.29 4.21 0.08
CA LEU A 165 11.44 4.94 0.63
C LEU A 165 12.49 3.99 1.22
N HIS A 166 12.07 2.94 1.92
CA HIS A 166 13.01 1.96 2.48
C HIS A 166 13.63 1.03 1.44
N LEU A 167 13.01 0.84 0.26
CA LEU A 167 13.59 0.02 -0.80
C LEU A 167 14.44 0.83 -1.78
N GLU A 168 14.23 2.14 -1.86
CA GLU A 168 14.93 3.04 -2.78
C GLU A 168 16.46 2.92 -2.69
N PRO A 169 17.10 2.81 -1.50
CA PRO A 169 18.55 2.63 -1.38
C PRO A 169 19.12 1.48 -2.21
N ILE A 170 18.37 0.39 -2.38
CA ILE A 170 18.82 -0.78 -3.17
C ILE A 170 19.00 -0.40 -4.64
N THR A 171 18.17 0.51 -5.15
CA THR A 171 18.16 0.94 -6.56
C THR A 171 18.95 2.22 -6.82
N SER A 172 19.16 3.05 -5.80
CA SER A 172 19.80 4.36 -5.93
C SER A 172 21.29 4.36 -5.55
N LEU A 173 21.73 3.46 -4.67
CA LEU A 173 23.13 3.40 -4.26
C LEU A 173 24.03 2.89 -5.41
N PRO A 174 25.08 3.64 -5.81
CA PRO A 174 25.96 3.24 -6.91
C PRO A 174 26.70 1.91 -6.70
N CYS A 175 26.89 1.49 -5.44
CA CYS A 175 27.51 0.21 -5.09
C CYS A 175 26.59 -0.99 -5.28
N LEU A 176 25.29 -0.78 -5.43
CA LEU A 176 24.27 -1.81 -5.62
C LEU A 176 23.70 -1.83 -7.04
N ILE A 177 24.08 -0.88 -7.91
CA ILE A 177 23.47 -0.75 -9.24
C ILE A 177 23.61 -2.02 -10.09
N ASP A 178 24.72 -2.75 -9.94
CA ASP A 178 25.02 -4.01 -10.64
C ASP A 178 24.69 -5.25 -9.79
N ASP A 179 24.06 -5.09 -8.61
CA ASP A 179 23.68 -6.22 -7.74
C ASP A 179 22.50 -7.01 -8.32
N GLU A 180 22.55 -8.35 -8.20
CA GLU A 180 21.51 -9.26 -8.71
C GLU A 180 20.11 -9.02 -8.09
N LEU A 181 19.98 -8.42 -6.90
CA LEU A 181 18.67 -8.12 -6.29
C LEU A 181 18.10 -6.77 -6.69
N THR A 182 18.89 -5.89 -7.29
CA THR A 182 18.45 -4.55 -7.69
C THR A 182 17.24 -4.58 -8.62
N PRO A 183 17.17 -5.46 -9.65
CA PRO A 183 15.95 -5.62 -10.45
C PRO A 183 14.73 -6.12 -9.67
N THR A 184 14.95 -6.90 -8.60
CA THR A 184 13.87 -7.39 -7.74
C THR A 184 13.31 -6.26 -6.88
N ALA A 185 14.18 -5.42 -6.31
CA ALA A 185 13.76 -4.24 -5.56
C ALA A 185 13.07 -3.20 -6.45
N ASP A 186 13.61 -2.93 -7.64
CA ASP A 186 12.98 -2.03 -8.63
C ASP A 186 11.56 -2.49 -9.01
N ARG A 187 11.36 -3.80 -9.24
CA ARG A 187 10.03 -4.35 -9.48
C ARG A 187 9.09 -4.15 -8.29
N ALA A 188 9.58 -4.39 -7.06
CA ALA A 188 8.80 -4.20 -5.84
C ALA A 188 8.36 -2.74 -5.66
N ILE A 189 9.26 -1.79 -5.92
CA ILE A 189 8.99 -0.35 -5.92
C ILE A 189 7.93 0.00 -6.97
N LYS A 190 8.10 -0.45 -8.21
CA LYS A 190 7.13 -0.20 -9.30
C LYS A 190 5.74 -0.76 -8.98
N ASN A 191 5.68 -1.97 -8.41
CA ASN A 191 4.43 -2.58 -7.97
C ASN A 191 3.73 -1.73 -6.89
N ALA A 192 4.47 -1.25 -5.88
CA ALA A 192 3.94 -0.40 -4.83
C ALA A 192 3.45 0.96 -5.38
N ILE A 193 4.22 1.61 -6.27
CA ILE A 193 3.81 2.86 -6.94
C ILE A 193 2.53 2.65 -7.76
N ARG A 194 2.45 1.57 -8.54
CA ARG A 194 1.24 1.21 -9.28
C ARG A 194 0.05 1.01 -8.34
N LYS A 195 0.26 0.31 -7.22
CA LYS A 195 -0.79 0.06 -6.23
C LYS A 195 -1.28 1.37 -5.61
N LYS A 196 -0.35 2.26 -5.24
CA LYS A 196 -0.65 3.62 -4.76
C LYS A 196 -1.50 4.39 -5.77
N GLY A 197 -1.11 4.40 -7.05
CA GLY A 197 -1.88 5.03 -8.12
C GLY A 197 -3.31 4.47 -8.24
N GLY A 198 -3.47 3.16 -8.05
CA GLY A 198 -4.79 2.52 -7.99
C GLY A 198 -5.66 3.00 -6.83
N VAL A 199 -5.07 3.21 -5.64
CA VAL A 199 -5.77 3.76 -4.47
C VAL A 199 -6.17 5.21 -4.71
N VAL A 200 -5.25 6.06 -5.17
CA VAL A 200 -5.51 7.47 -5.50
C VAL A 200 -6.64 7.59 -6.53
N SER A 201 -6.60 6.78 -7.59
CA SER A 201 -7.65 6.74 -8.60
C SER A 201 -9.01 6.29 -8.03
N GLY A 202 -9.00 5.38 -7.06
CA GLY A 202 -10.21 4.97 -6.33
C GLY A 202 -10.81 6.10 -5.49
N ILE A 203 -9.98 6.86 -4.76
CA ILE A 203 -10.41 8.04 -3.99
C ILE A 203 -11.04 9.08 -4.93
N GLY A 204 -10.39 9.38 -6.06
CA GLY A 204 -10.90 10.32 -7.06
C GLY A 204 -12.30 9.95 -7.54
N ARG A 205 -12.49 8.70 -7.98
CA ARG A 205 -13.81 8.21 -8.41
C ARG A 205 -14.89 8.32 -7.32
N ALA A 206 -14.55 8.01 -6.07
CA ALA A 206 -15.50 8.11 -4.97
C ALA A 206 -15.90 9.57 -4.68
N GLN A 207 -14.95 10.49 -4.78
CA GLN A 207 -15.20 11.93 -4.63
C GLN A 207 -16.08 12.47 -5.77
N ASP A 208 -15.80 12.08 -7.01
CA ASP A 208 -16.58 12.48 -8.19
C ASP A 208 -18.03 11.98 -8.08
N MET A 209 -18.20 10.72 -7.68
CA MET A 209 -19.53 10.15 -7.41
C MET A 209 -20.27 10.93 -6.33
N THR A 210 -19.61 11.27 -5.22
CA THR A 210 -20.22 11.99 -4.10
C THR A 210 -20.65 13.40 -4.53
N THR A 211 -19.80 14.10 -5.28
CA THR A 211 -20.08 15.47 -5.76
C THR A 211 -21.23 15.48 -6.76
N ARG A 212 -21.27 14.50 -7.67
CA ARG A 212 -22.38 14.31 -8.61
C ARG A 212 -23.69 14.00 -7.88
N ASP A 213 -23.67 13.06 -6.94
CA ASP A 213 -24.86 12.66 -6.19
C ASP A 213 -25.41 13.84 -5.34
N ALA A 214 -24.51 14.69 -4.80
CA ALA A 214 -24.88 15.94 -4.14
C ALA A 214 -25.51 16.96 -5.10
N ALA A 215 -24.97 17.12 -6.32
CA ALA A 215 -25.54 17.99 -7.34
C ALA A 215 -26.94 17.54 -7.78
N ILE A 216 -27.13 16.23 -7.97
CA ILE A 216 -28.43 15.61 -8.26
C ILE A 216 -29.44 15.91 -7.14
N THR A 217 -29.04 15.72 -5.88
CA THR A 217 -29.88 15.98 -4.70
C THR A 217 -30.25 17.46 -4.60
N LYS A 218 -29.27 18.37 -4.80
CA LYS A 218 -29.48 19.81 -4.78
C LYS A 218 -30.49 20.26 -5.84
N GLN A 219 -30.38 19.71 -7.05
CA GLN A 219 -31.32 20.04 -8.12
C GLN A 219 -32.75 19.55 -7.81
N ALA A 220 -32.88 18.36 -7.24
CA ALA A 220 -34.17 17.83 -6.83
C ALA A 220 -34.85 18.71 -5.75
N LEU A 221 -34.08 19.15 -4.76
CA LEU A 221 -34.56 20.08 -3.72
C LEU A 221 -34.96 21.44 -4.30
N HIS A 222 -34.24 21.94 -5.31
CA HIS A 222 -34.62 23.16 -6.03
C HIS A 222 -35.98 23.02 -6.72
N TYR A 223 -36.26 21.89 -7.37
CA TYR A 223 -37.57 21.64 -7.98
C TYR A 223 -38.70 21.52 -6.94
N LEU A 224 -38.43 20.88 -5.79
CA LEU A 224 -39.38 20.85 -4.66
C LEU A 224 -39.72 22.25 -4.14
N ALA A 225 -38.69 23.06 -3.89
CA ALA A 225 -38.85 24.43 -3.43
C ALA A 225 -39.63 25.29 -4.44
N SER A 226 -39.57 24.93 -5.72
CA SER A 226 -40.34 25.56 -6.80
C SER A 226 -41.79 25.05 -6.92
N GLY A 227 -42.24 24.20 -6.00
CA GLY A 227 -43.61 23.67 -5.94
C GLY A 227 -43.86 22.41 -6.78
N MET A 228 -42.81 21.74 -7.26
CA MET A 228 -42.95 20.51 -8.05
C MET A 228 -43.41 19.33 -7.19
N SER A 229 -44.34 18.52 -7.71
CA SER A 229 -44.81 17.29 -7.07
C SER A 229 -43.69 16.25 -6.95
N HIS A 230 -43.62 15.55 -5.81
CA HIS A 230 -42.68 14.45 -5.59
C HIS A 230 -42.70 13.39 -6.69
N ARG A 231 -43.86 13.14 -7.31
CA ARG A 231 -44.01 12.14 -8.39
C ARG A 231 -43.23 12.49 -9.66
N ASP A 232 -42.96 13.79 -9.89
CA ASP A 232 -42.37 14.28 -11.14
C ASP A 232 -40.88 14.60 -11.03
N ILE A 233 -40.37 14.78 -9.80
CA ILE A 233 -38.98 15.18 -9.52
C ILE A 233 -37.98 14.26 -10.20
N THR A 234 -38.08 12.95 -9.98
CA THR A 234 -37.11 11.97 -10.51
C THR A 234 -36.97 12.08 -12.02
N SER A 235 -38.09 12.22 -12.73
CA SER A 235 -38.09 12.39 -14.19
C SER A 235 -37.46 13.72 -14.58
N LYS A 236 -37.79 14.80 -13.87
CA LYS A 236 -37.26 16.14 -14.19
C LYS A 236 -35.76 16.26 -13.94
N VAL A 237 -35.27 15.70 -12.83
CA VAL A 237 -33.85 15.65 -12.48
C VAL A 237 -33.08 14.79 -13.48
N HIS A 238 -33.65 13.66 -13.92
CA HIS A 238 -33.04 12.85 -14.98
C HIS A 238 -32.89 13.65 -16.28
N SER A 239 -33.95 14.31 -16.75
CA SER A 239 -33.87 15.14 -17.97
C SER A 239 -32.89 16.32 -17.83
N TRP A 240 -32.80 16.93 -16.65
CA TRP A 240 -31.77 17.95 -16.37
C TRP A 240 -30.36 17.35 -16.46
N LEU A 241 -30.13 16.17 -15.87
CA LEU A 241 -28.83 15.51 -15.92
C LEU A 241 -28.43 15.13 -17.35
N GLU A 242 -29.38 14.66 -18.17
CA GLU A 242 -29.16 14.41 -19.61
C GLU A 242 -28.72 15.68 -20.34
N GLN A 243 -29.35 16.82 -20.04
CA GLN A 243 -28.99 18.11 -20.62
C GLN A 243 -27.60 18.58 -20.18
N GLU A 244 -27.25 18.42 -18.90
CA GLU A 244 -25.92 18.79 -18.40
C GLU A 244 -24.79 17.95 -19.00
N VAL A 245 -24.99 16.63 -19.15
CA VAL A 245 -24.00 15.73 -19.78
C VAL A 245 -23.89 15.98 -21.29
N ALA A 246 -24.98 16.38 -21.96
CA ALA A 246 -24.97 16.69 -23.39
C ALA A 246 -24.19 17.98 -23.74
N LYS A 247 -23.85 18.83 -22.76
CA LYS A 247 -23.05 20.04 -23.00
C LYS A 247 -21.63 19.67 -23.48
N PRO A 248 -20.98 20.52 -24.29
CA PRO A 248 -19.56 20.36 -24.62
C PRO A 248 -18.70 20.30 -23.35
N PRO A 249 -17.59 19.54 -23.32
CA PRO A 249 -16.76 19.37 -22.12
C PRO A 249 -16.36 20.69 -21.43
N ALA A 250 -16.05 21.73 -22.21
CA ALA A 250 -15.69 23.06 -21.71
C ALA A 250 -16.84 23.82 -21.03
N GLN A 251 -18.09 23.39 -21.19
CA GLN A 251 -19.30 23.99 -20.61
C GLN A 251 -19.96 23.09 -19.55
N ARG A 252 -19.38 21.92 -19.28
CA ARG A 252 -19.90 21.00 -18.26
C ARG A 252 -19.54 21.52 -16.86
N PRO A 253 -20.45 21.39 -15.89
CA PRO A 253 -20.13 21.61 -14.49
C PRO A 253 -18.98 20.70 -14.03
N GLU A 254 -18.15 21.19 -13.10
CA GLU A 254 -16.96 20.48 -12.59
C GLU A 254 -17.27 19.10 -11.97
N TRP A 255 -18.48 18.87 -11.48
CA TRP A 255 -18.90 17.58 -10.92
C TRP A 255 -19.22 16.51 -11.98
N ILE A 256 -19.23 16.86 -13.27
CA ILE A 256 -19.29 15.90 -14.39
C ILE A 256 -17.87 15.65 -14.88
N ALA A 257 -17.34 14.46 -14.60
CA ALA A 257 -16.04 14.05 -15.08
C ALA A 257 -15.96 14.14 -16.63
N LEU A 258 -14.82 14.56 -17.16
CA LEU A 258 -14.63 14.85 -18.59
C LEU A 258 -14.92 13.62 -19.46
N GLU A 259 -14.58 12.43 -18.96
CA GLU A 259 -14.82 11.12 -19.55
C GLU A 259 -16.29 10.64 -19.49
N THR A 260 -17.20 11.41 -18.86
CA THR A 260 -18.61 11.04 -18.79
C THR A 260 -19.29 11.26 -20.14
N GLU A 261 -19.53 10.17 -20.86
CA GLU A 261 -20.21 10.20 -22.17
C GLU A 261 -21.74 10.07 -22.06
N LYS A 262 -22.24 9.48 -20.97
CA LYS A 262 -23.67 9.20 -20.77
C LYS A 262 -24.13 9.57 -19.37
N ALA A 263 -25.33 10.14 -19.29
CA ALA A 263 -25.99 10.41 -18.03
C ALA A 263 -26.38 9.12 -17.29
N LEU A 264 -26.56 9.24 -15.97
CA LEU A 264 -27.11 8.15 -15.17
C LEU A 264 -28.52 7.81 -15.61
N SER A 265 -28.87 6.52 -15.56
CA SER A 265 -30.24 6.09 -15.80
C SER A 265 -31.22 6.70 -14.79
N ARG A 266 -32.48 6.87 -15.19
CA ARG A 266 -33.56 7.34 -14.30
C ARG A 266 -33.65 6.52 -13.01
N LYS A 267 -33.44 5.20 -13.09
CA LYS A 267 -33.45 4.30 -11.93
C LYS A 267 -32.31 4.60 -10.95
N SER A 268 -31.13 4.93 -11.47
CA SER A 268 -29.97 5.32 -10.66
C SER A 268 -30.20 6.67 -9.98
N VAL A 269 -30.77 7.64 -10.71
CA VAL A 269 -31.18 8.93 -10.14
C VAL A 269 -32.20 8.72 -9.02
N GLU A 270 -33.22 7.89 -9.23
CA GLU A 270 -34.22 7.57 -8.21
C GLU A 270 -33.58 6.95 -6.95
N ALA A 271 -32.64 6.02 -7.12
CA ALA A 271 -31.93 5.39 -6.01
C ALA A 271 -31.11 6.41 -5.19
N ILE A 272 -30.42 7.34 -5.86
CA ILE A 272 -29.69 8.44 -5.21
C ILE A 272 -30.65 9.32 -4.42
N LEU A 273 -31.77 9.73 -5.02
CA LEU A 273 -32.72 10.61 -4.35
C LEU A 273 -33.40 9.94 -3.15
N LYS A 274 -33.74 8.66 -3.24
CA LYS A 274 -34.25 7.87 -2.11
C LYS A 274 -33.24 7.75 -0.98
N ARG A 275 -31.97 7.46 -1.32
CA ARG A 275 -30.88 7.39 -0.34
C ARG A 275 -30.68 8.71 0.41
N ASN A 276 -30.98 9.84 -0.24
CA ASN A 276 -30.87 11.18 0.34
C ASN A 276 -32.22 11.74 0.82
N PHE A 277 -33.25 10.91 0.98
CA PHE A 277 -34.57 11.27 1.54
C PHE A 277 -35.30 12.40 0.80
N VAL A 278 -35.13 12.51 -0.52
CA VAL A 278 -35.80 13.55 -1.34
C VAL A 278 -37.14 13.06 -1.93
N VAL A 279 -37.24 11.78 -2.28
CA VAL A 279 -38.46 11.11 -2.82
C VAL A 279 -38.64 9.73 -2.22
#